data_AF-A0A962B017-F1
#
_entry.id   AF-A0A962B017-F1
#
_cell.length_a   1.000
_cell.length_b   1.000
_cell.length_c   1.000
_cell.angle_alpha   90.00
_cell.angle_beta   90.00
_cell.angle_gamma   90.00
#
_symmetry.space_group_name_H-M   'P 1'
#
loop_
_entity.id
_entity.type
_entity.pdbx_description
1 polymer ?
#
loop_
_entity_poly.entity_id
_entity_poly.type
_entity_poly.pdbx_seq_one_letter_code
_entity_poly.pdbx_strand_id
1 'polypeptide(L)'
;MPKPVFVLNGPNLNMLGVREPAIYGSDTLSDIEQRLAARAKALGVTIDFRQSNHEGELVGWIQEARTAASGLILNAAALTHTSVALLDAVAASELATIEVHLSNI
;
A
#
# COMPACT_ATOMS: atom_id res chain seq x y z
N MET A 1 14.76 1.87 16.91
CA MET A 1 13.68 2.72 16.36
C MET A 1 12.43 1.87 16.24
N PRO A 2 11.21 2.44 16.40
CA PRO A 2 9.99 1.67 16.13
C PRO A 2 9.99 1.15 14.69
N LYS A 3 9.44 -0.04 14.47
CA LYS A 3 9.27 -0.60 13.12
C LYS A 3 8.36 0.33 12.30
N PRO A 4 8.61 0.52 10.99
CA PRO A 4 7.75 1.34 10.15
C PRO A 4 6.37 0.70 9.93
N VAL A 5 5.42 1.50 9.47
CA VAL A 5 4.19 1.00 8.85
C VAL A 5 4.48 0.78 7.36
N PHE A 6 4.21 -0.42 6.86
CA PHE A 6 4.33 -0.69 5.42
C PHE A 6 3.08 -0.17 4.71
N VAL A 7 3.28 0.50 3.58
CA VAL A 7 2.24 1.07 2.74
C VAL A 7 2.45 0.53 1.33
N LEU A 8 1.66 -0.49 0.98
CA LEU A 8 1.85 -1.26 -0.24
C LEU A 8 0.74 -0.92 -1.25
N ASN A 9 1.16 -0.59 -2.47
CA ASN A 9 0.29 -0.16 -3.55
C ASN A 9 0.37 -1.16 -4.72
N GLY A 10 -0.78 -1.66 -5.12
CA GLY A 10 -0.93 -2.66 -6.16
C GLY A 10 -0.84 -2.11 -7.58
N PRO A 11 -1.25 -2.93 -8.56
CA PRO A 11 -1.05 -2.62 -9.97
C PRO A 11 -1.74 -1.35 -10.44
N ASN A 12 -1.09 -0.66 -11.37
CA ASN A 12 -1.53 0.58 -12.02
C ASN A 12 -1.61 1.83 -11.12
N LEU A 13 -1.41 1.74 -9.80
CA LEU A 13 -1.39 2.93 -8.94
C LEU A 13 -0.20 3.84 -9.23
N ASN A 14 0.87 3.33 -9.84
CA ASN A 14 1.96 4.15 -10.37
C ASN A 14 1.53 5.07 -11.54
N MET A 15 0.36 4.81 -12.16
CA MET A 15 -0.18 5.62 -13.26
C MET A 15 -1.13 6.72 -12.81
N LEU A 16 -1.30 6.93 -11.49
CA LEU A 16 -2.06 8.05 -10.94
C LEU A 16 -1.51 9.40 -11.43
N GLY A 17 -2.41 10.37 -11.64
CA GLY A 17 -2.10 11.68 -12.21
C GLY A 17 -1.91 11.70 -13.73
N VAL A 18 -1.69 10.54 -14.38
CA VAL A 18 -1.59 10.43 -15.85
C VAL A 18 -2.86 9.82 -16.45
N ARG A 19 -3.51 8.91 -15.73
CA ARG A 19 -4.69 8.17 -16.20
C ARG A 19 -5.98 8.73 -15.59
N GLU A 20 -6.97 9.01 -16.46
CA GLU A 20 -8.36 9.32 -16.09
C GLU A 20 -8.50 10.34 -14.93
N PRO A 21 -7.88 11.54 -15.03
CA PRO A 21 -7.80 12.50 -13.92
C PRO A 21 -9.17 13.00 -13.43
N ALA A 22 -10.22 12.89 -14.25
CA ALA A 22 -11.59 13.20 -13.86
C ALA A 22 -12.20 12.19 -12.85
N ILE A 23 -11.65 10.96 -12.76
CA ILE A 23 -12.13 9.90 -11.87
C ILE A 23 -11.24 9.79 -10.63
N TYR A 24 -9.92 9.83 -10.82
CA TYR A 24 -8.94 9.57 -9.75
C TYR A 24 -8.28 10.82 -9.17
N GLY A 25 -8.60 12.00 -9.70
CA GLY A 25 -7.93 13.26 -9.36
C GLY A 25 -6.61 13.44 -10.12
N SER A 26 -6.00 14.61 -9.92
CA SER A 26 -4.71 14.98 -10.52
C SER A 26 -3.49 14.54 -9.71
N ASP A 27 -3.71 14.05 -8.48
CA ASP A 27 -2.64 13.68 -7.58
C ASP A 27 -1.92 12.42 -8.09
N THR A 28 -0.60 12.47 -8.08
CA THR A 28 0.24 11.31 -8.38
C THR A 28 0.42 10.43 -7.15
N LEU A 29 0.92 9.21 -7.34
CA LEU A 29 1.30 8.36 -6.22
C LEU A 29 2.41 8.99 -5.37
N SER A 30 3.31 9.78 -5.98
CA SER A 30 4.36 10.51 -5.25
C SER A 30 3.78 11.62 -4.38
N ASP A 31 2.74 12.32 -4.83
CA ASP A 31 2.06 13.33 -4.01
C ASP A 31 1.41 12.70 -2.78
N ILE A 32 0.82 11.51 -2.95
CA ILE A 32 0.28 10.72 -1.84
C ILE A 32 1.38 10.31 -0.86
N GLU A 33 2.50 9.77 -1.36
CA GLU A 33 3.66 9.39 -0.55
C GLU A 33 4.17 10.57 0.28
N GLN A 34 4.35 11.75 -0.33
CA GLN A 34 4.85 12.94 0.36
C GLN A 34 3.90 13.39 1.47
N ARG A 35 2.58 13.41 1.21
CA ARG A 35 1.58 13.76 2.24
C ARG A 35 1.57 12.75 3.37
N LEU A 36 1.68 11.46 3.05
CA LEU A 36 1.69 10.39 4.05
C LEU A 36 2.97 10.44 4.89
N ALA A 37 4.13 10.67 4.29
CA ALA A 37 5.41 10.86 4.97
C ALA A 37 5.38 12.07 5.92
N ALA A 38 4.82 13.21 5.47
CA ALA A 38 4.66 14.40 6.30
C ALA A 38 3.74 14.12 7.52
N ARG A 39 2.64 13.41 7.29
CA ARG A 39 1.72 13.01 8.37
C ARG A 39 2.36 12.02 9.34
N ALA A 40 3.06 11.01 8.84
CA ALA A 40 3.77 10.02 9.65
C ALA A 40 4.83 10.69 10.54
N LYS A 41 5.62 11.61 9.97
CA LYS A 41 6.59 12.43 10.72
C LYS A 41 5.93 13.22 11.84
N ALA A 42 4.79 13.86 11.59
CA ALA A 42 4.05 14.61 12.61
C ALA A 42 3.52 13.71 13.74
N LEU A 43 3.32 12.40 13.47
CA LEU A 43 2.91 11.39 14.45
C LEU A 43 4.10 10.66 15.10
N GLY A 44 5.34 10.96 14.72
CA GLY A 44 6.52 10.25 15.21
C GLY A 44 6.65 8.80 14.68
N VAL A 45 6.00 8.50 13.55
CA VAL A 45 6.00 7.18 12.89
C VAL A 45 6.80 7.27 11.58
N THR A 46 7.45 6.17 11.19
CA THR A 46 8.06 6.01 9.87
C THR A 46 7.20 5.12 8.98
N ILE A 47 7.27 5.34 7.68
CA ILE A 47 6.58 4.51 6.69
C ILE A 47 7.59 3.90 5.73
N ASP A 48 7.26 2.71 5.23
CA ASP A 48 7.92 2.09 4.08
C ASP A 48 6.89 2.04 2.95
N PHE A 49 7.06 2.89 1.94
CA PHE A 49 6.08 3.12 0.89
C PHE A 49 6.56 2.46 -0.40
N ARG A 50 5.81 1.48 -0.92
CA ARG A 50 6.19 0.69 -2.09
C ARG A 50 5.01 0.51 -3.05
N GLN A 51 5.32 0.26 -4.32
CA GLN A 51 4.34 -0.04 -5.36
C GLN A 51 4.87 -1.14 -6.28
N SER A 52 3.99 -2.08 -6.66
CA SER A 52 4.30 -3.04 -7.71
C SER A 52 3.09 -3.40 -8.56
N ASN A 53 3.38 -3.71 -9.84
CA ASN A 53 2.42 -4.30 -10.77
C ASN A 53 2.40 -5.84 -10.70
N HIS A 54 3.27 -6.45 -9.90
CA HIS A 54 3.44 -7.89 -9.81
C HIS A 54 2.92 -8.41 -8.48
N GLU A 55 1.94 -9.31 -8.54
CA GLU A 55 1.34 -9.96 -7.37
C GLU A 55 2.38 -10.63 -6.47
N GLY A 56 3.32 -11.38 -7.05
CA GLY A 56 4.35 -12.09 -6.28
C GLY A 56 5.30 -11.15 -5.51
N GLU A 57 5.54 -9.95 -6.02
CA GLU A 57 6.36 -8.96 -5.32
C GLU A 57 5.62 -8.37 -4.12
N LEU A 58 4.33 -8.05 -4.27
CA LEU A 58 3.47 -7.63 -3.17
C LEU A 58 3.37 -8.71 -2.09
N VAL A 59 3.21 -9.98 -2.49
CA VAL A 59 3.23 -11.14 -1.56
C VAL A 59 4.55 -11.19 -0.80
N GLY A 60 5.68 -11.04 -1.49
CA GLY A 60 7.01 -11.02 -0.87
C GLY A 60 7.15 -9.90 0.16
N TRP A 61 6.69 -8.69 -0.15
CA TRP A 61 6.73 -7.56 0.79
C TRP A 61 5.81 -7.74 1.98
N ILE A 62 4.65 -8.38 1.82
CA ILE A 62 3.77 -8.71 2.96
C ILE A 62 4.44 -9.73 3.89
N GLN A 63 5.12 -10.73 3.33
CA GLN A 63 5.91 -11.69 4.11
C GLN A 63 7.09 -11.04 4.82
N GLU A 64 7.78 -10.11 4.18
CA GLU A 64 8.83 -9.28 4.79
C GLU A 64 8.27 -8.47 5.97
N ALA A 65 7.12 -7.82 5.75
CA ALA A 65 6.46 -6.94 6.71
C ALA A 65 6.15 -7.66 8.03
N ARG A 66 5.84 -8.97 8.01
CA ARG A 66 5.58 -9.77 9.22
C ARG A 66 6.62 -9.55 10.32
N THR A 67 7.89 -9.40 9.94
CA THR A 67 8.98 -9.16 10.90
C THR A 67 9.52 -7.75 10.85
N ALA A 68 9.38 -7.04 9.72
CA ALA A 68 9.95 -5.71 9.51
C ALA A 68 9.02 -4.55 9.87
N ALA A 69 7.70 -4.76 9.91
CA ALA A 69 6.70 -3.70 10.07
C ALA A 69 5.98 -3.75 11.42
N SER A 70 5.37 -2.63 11.81
CA SER A 70 4.44 -2.54 12.94
C SER A 70 2.97 -2.63 12.51
N GLY A 71 2.69 -2.58 11.21
CA GLY A 71 1.36 -2.64 10.63
C GLY A 71 1.43 -2.51 9.10
N LEU A 72 0.31 -2.80 8.44
CA LEU A 72 0.20 -2.79 6.98
C LEU A 72 -0.98 -1.91 6.53
N ILE A 73 -0.72 -1.01 5.60
CA ILE A 73 -1.75 -0.33 4.81
C ILE A 73 -1.62 -0.88 3.38
N LEU A 74 -2.69 -1.45 2.85
CA LEU A 74 -2.68 -2.11 1.55
C LEU A 74 -3.78 -1.53 0.65
N ASN A 75 -3.38 -1.03 -0.51
CA ASN A 75 -4.29 -0.86 -1.63
C ASN A 75 -3.86 -1.84 -2.72
N ALA A 76 -4.49 -3.01 -2.81
CA ALA A 76 -4.13 -4.03 -3.80
C ALA A 76 -4.67 -3.72 -5.21
N ALA A 77 -5.36 -2.58 -5.39
CA ALA A 77 -6.02 -2.18 -6.63
C ALA A 77 -6.89 -3.32 -7.18
N ALA A 78 -6.77 -3.64 -8.47
CA ALA A 78 -7.56 -4.70 -9.09
C ALA A 78 -7.32 -6.10 -8.47
N LEU A 79 -6.17 -6.32 -7.82
CA LEU A 79 -5.87 -7.61 -7.19
C LEU A 79 -6.75 -7.89 -5.96
N THR A 80 -7.37 -6.87 -5.35
CA THR A 80 -8.37 -7.06 -4.29
C THR A 80 -9.47 -8.03 -4.73
N HIS A 81 -9.83 -8.04 -6.01
CA HIS A 81 -10.95 -8.84 -6.51
C HIS A 81 -10.55 -10.23 -7.00
N THR A 82 -9.26 -10.51 -7.15
CA THR A 82 -8.79 -11.71 -7.85
C THR A 82 -7.75 -12.52 -7.08
N SER A 83 -6.98 -11.88 -6.20
CA SER A 83 -5.79 -12.51 -5.61
C SER A 83 -6.10 -13.20 -4.28
N VAL A 84 -6.33 -14.52 -4.36
CA VAL A 84 -6.33 -15.38 -3.16
C VAL A 84 -4.93 -15.43 -2.53
N ALA A 85 -3.86 -15.35 -3.33
CA ALA A 85 -2.49 -15.38 -2.83
C ALA A 85 -2.16 -14.17 -1.93
N LEU A 86 -2.65 -12.97 -2.26
CA LEU A 86 -2.50 -11.80 -1.40
C LEU A 86 -3.35 -11.91 -0.14
N LEU A 87 -4.56 -12.44 -0.24
CA LEU A 87 -5.40 -12.71 0.94
C LEU A 87 -4.69 -13.63 1.93
N ASP A 88 -4.13 -14.74 1.44
CA ASP A 88 -3.37 -15.70 2.25
C ASP A 88 -2.10 -15.07 2.83
N ALA A 89 -1.38 -14.26 2.04
CA ALA A 89 -0.20 -13.55 2.51
C ALA A 89 -0.53 -12.57 3.66
N VAL A 90 -1.62 -11.80 3.53
CA VAL A 90 -2.08 -10.88 4.58
C VAL A 90 -2.45 -11.66 5.84
N ALA A 91 -3.23 -12.74 5.70
CA ALA A 91 -3.62 -13.59 6.83
C ALA A 91 -2.40 -14.19 7.55
N ALA A 92 -1.40 -14.67 6.80
CA ALA A 92 -0.17 -15.23 7.33
C ALA A 92 0.79 -14.19 7.95
N SER A 93 0.64 -12.91 7.60
CA SER A 93 1.48 -11.83 8.13
C SER A 93 1.23 -11.53 9.60
N GLU A 94 0.05 -11.87 10.13
CA GLU A 94 -0.41 -11.56 11.49
C GLU A 94 -0.37 -10.06 11.86
N LEU A 95 -0.17 -9.18 10.86
CA LEU A 95 -0.14 -7.74 11.04
C LEU A 95 -1.56 -7.17 11.09
N ALA A 96 -1.75 -6.15 11.92
CA ALA A 96 -2.91 -5.26 11.78
C ALA A 96 -2.86 -4.62 10.39
N THR A 97 -3.82 -4.98 9.55
CA THR A 97 -3.88 -4.60 8.14
C THR A 97 -5.10 -3.71 7.89
N ILE A 98 -4.88 -2.58 7.23
CA ILE A 98 -5.92 -1.65 6.78
C ILE A 98 -5.94 -1.68 5.26
N GLU A 99 -7.04 -2.18 4.70
CA GLU A 99 -7.29 -2.08 3.26
C GLU A 99 -7.80 -0.67 2.91
N VAL A 100 -7.29 -0.10 1.81
CA VAL A 100 -7.64 1.25 1.36
C VAL A 100 -7.92 1.23 -0.14
N HIS A 101 -8.95 1.98 -0.54
CA HIS A 101 -9.29 2.23 -1.94
C HIS A 101 -9.44 3.74 -2.15
N LEU A 102 -8.94 4.25 -3.28
CA LEU A 102 -9.05 5.68 -3.61
C LEU A 102 -10.46 6.06 -4.07
N SER A 103 -11.17 5.11 -4.68
CA SER A 103 -12.54 5.26 -5.14
C SER A 103 -13.48 4.38 -4.32
N ASN A 104 -14.77 4.69 -4.38
CA ASN A 104 -15.81 3.84 -3.83
C ASN A 104 -15.95 2.57 -4.69
N ILE A 105 -15.75 1.40 -4.09
CA ILE A 105 -15.84 0.09 -4.72
C ILE A 105 -16.74 -0.86 -3.94
#